data_AF-A0A1G9Q229-F1
#
_entry.id   AF-A0A1G9Q229-F1
#
_cell.length_a   1.000
_cell.length_b   1.000
_cell.length_c   1.000
_cell.angle_alpha   90.00
_cell.angle_beta   90.00
_cell.angle_gamma   90.00
#
_symmetry.space_group_name_H-M   'P 1'
#
loop_
_entity.id
_entity.type
_entity.pdbx_description
1 polymer ?
#
loop_
_entity_poly.entity_id
_entity_poly.type
_entity_poly.pdbx_seq_one_letter_code
_entity_poly.pdbx_strand_id
1 'polypeptide(L)'
;MKQLLFGWALTLLLAGQVSAQAPAWESLRCDSTRKVGTLDVYDLVLPVYRTDTLRELAATAKRVWAFVTRADGQVLSLGSYDRRDSLRPSSGVDALQKRAYLSALVEDPTVLYNRWAWLLDTTRQVFLTRRDALVDSMRLRMPNYEVRVISDLRSAELQNRLLGRGRSMAPVSFHQLGLAADLGIFRRGRLVRNTGPYDLIGELAPHWNLYWGGNFVGFIDPPHFQYHYNAAAFLRQFPALRFEFEPFYEYYLRRVRQKIEAGKETDVEDTKALLVVLNEFRTQMPCPCLVRAAAQAGPNVYLPSGTITEQDLVLAGNLQTQTLSVWLGNNLIISYRLGIWH
;
A
#
# COMPACT_ATOMS: atom_id res chain seq x y z
N MET A 1 15.21 -78.87 21.06
CA MET A 1 14.90 -78.17 22.33
C MET A 1 14.92 -76.67 22.06
N LYS A 2 13.77 -76.02 22.25
CA LYS A 2 13.50 -74.57 22.46
C LYS A 2 14.54 -73.55 21.95
N GLN A 3 14.12 -72.70 21.02
CA GLN A 3 14.00 -71.26 21.30
C GLN A 3 13.15 -70.56 20.23
N LEU A 4 11.95 -70.15 20.66
CA LEU A 4 11.16 -69.06 20.09
C LEU A 4 11.83 -67.73 20.47
N LEU A 5 11.81 -66.75 19.57
CA LEU A 5 11.30 -65.40 19.81
C LEU A 5 11.44 -64.56 18.52
N PHE A 6 10.33 -64.42 17.80
CA PHE A 6 10.14 -63.41 16.77
C PHE A 6 9.87 -62.07 17.45
N GLY A 7 10.82 -61.14 17.37
CA GLY A 7 10.62 -59.73 17.74
C GLY A 7 10.46 -58.89 16.49
N TRP A 8 9.22 -58.52 16.15
CA TRP A 8 8.97 -57.46 15.16
C TRP A 8 9.12 -56.11 15.86
N ALA A 9 10.28 -55.46 15.66
CA ALA A 9 10.47 -54.07 16.01
C ALA A 9 9.80 -53.20 14.92
N LEU A 10 8.58 -52.73 15.21
CA LEU A 10 7.91 -51.69 14.43
C LEU A 10 8.64 -50.37 14.71
N THR A 11 9.64 -50.05 13.88
CA THR A 11 10.32 -48.77 13.94
C THR A 11 9.40 -47.72 13.33
N LEU A 12 8.71 -46.95 14.17
CA LEU A 12 8.03 -45.72 13.78
C LEU A 12 9.08 -44.73 13.24
N LEU A 13 9.24 -44.68 11.92
CA LEU A 13 9.81 -43.54 11.22
C LEU A 13 8.80 -42.39 11.33
N LEU A 14 8.88 -41.64 12.43
CA LEU A 14 8.39 -40.26 12.46
C LEU A 14 9.25 -39.47 11.48
N ALA A 15 8.78 -39.38 10.24
CA ALA A 15 9.25 -38.39 9.29
C ALA A 15 9.09 -37.02 9.97
N GLY A 16 10.22 -36.41 10.33
CA GLY A 16 10.26 -35.00 10.66
C GLY A 16 9.73 -34.24 9.46
N GLN A 17 8.48 -33.79 9.55
CA GLN A 17 7.97 -32.77 8.65
C GLN A 17 8.85 -31.54 8.88
N VAL A 18 9.84 -31.37 8.01
CA VAL A 18 10.42 -30.05 7.76
C VAL A 18 9.22 -29.19 7.42
N SER A 19 8.80 -28.35 8.35
CA SER A 19 7.77 -27.34 8.12
C SER A 19 8.17 -26.62 6.85
N ALA A 20 7.46 -26.88 5.74
CA ALA A 20 7.73 -26.22 4.48
C ALA A 20 7.73 -24.72 4.76
N GLN A 21 8.85 -24.05 4.48
CA GLN A 21 8.95 -22.61 4.63
C GLN A 21 7.81 -22.02 3.79
N ALA A 22 6.94 -21.23 4.43
CA ALA A 22 5.79 -20.65 3.75
C ALA A 22 6.28 -19.88 2.50
N PRO A 23 5.52 -19.86 1.40
CA PRO A 23 5.90 -19.10 0.22
C PRO A 23 6.20 -17.65 0.58
N ALA A 24 7.18 -17.03 -0.09
CA ALA A 24 7.63 -15.67 0.23
C ALA A 24 6.51 -14.61 0.18
N TRP A 25 5.42 -14.85 -0.55
CA TRP A 25 4.24 -13.97 -0.61
C TRP A 25 3.27 -14.12 0.58
N GLU A 26 3.37 -15.20 1.36
CA GLU A 26 2.44 -15.53 2.44
C GLU A 26 2.87 -14.98 3.81
N SER A 27 4.16 -14.68 4.01
CA SER A 27 4.71 -14.42 5.34
C SER A 27 4.95 -12.94 5.65
N LEU A 28 4.06 -12.37 6.48
CA LEU A 28 4.43 -11.36 7.47
C LEU A 28 3.75 -11.74 8.79
N ARG A 29 4.56 -12.09 9.79
CA ARG A 29 4.06 -12.32 11.16
C ARG A 29 4.76 -11.41 12.12
N CYS A 30 3.97 -10.71 12.94
CA CYS A 30 4.49 -9.84 13.96
C CYS A 30 4.97 -10.66 15.15
N ASP A 31 6.25 -10.56 15.52
CA ASP A 31 6.82 -11.20 16.69
C ASP A 31 7.12 -10.20 17.80
N SER A 32 6.27 -10.31 18.82
CA SER A 32 6.31 -9.50 20.03
C SER A 32 7.46 -9.85 20.99
N THR A 33 8.18 -10.95 20.77
CA THR A 33 9.37 -11.32 21.56
C THR A 33 10.61 -10.52 21.14
N ARG A 34 10.61 -10.01 19.90
CA ARG A 34 11.69 -9.20 19.37
C ARG A 34 11.41 -7.72 19.59
N LYS A 35 12.33 -7.06 20.30
CA LYS A 35 12.19 -5.65 20.68
C LYS A 35 12.48 -4.73 19.50
N VAL A 36 11.62 -3.72 19.34
CA VAL A 36 11.81 -2.60 18.44
C VAL A 36 12.87 -1.66 19.01
N GLY A 37 13.89 -1.33 18.20
CA GLY A 37 14.96 -0.40 18.56
C GLY A 37 14.75 1.04 18.10
N THR A 38 13.96 1.25 17.05
CA THR A 38 13.67 2.58 16.47
C THR A 38 12.25 2.63 15.94
N LEU A 39 11.69 3.85 15.87
CA LEU A 39 10.37 4.12 15.32
C LEU A 39 10.46 5.42 14.50
N ASP A 40 9.86 5.41 13.31
CA ASP A 40 9.68 6.59 12.47
C ASP A 40 8.19 6.95 12.33
N VAL A 41 7.88 8.10 11.74
CA VAL A 41 6.50 8.58 11.48
C VAL A 41 5.68 7.51 10.78
N TYR A 42 6.28 6.81 9.82
CA TYR A 42 5.64 5.71 9.10
C TYR A 42 5.08 4.62 10.03
N ASP A 43 5.87 4.22 11.03
CA ASP A 43 5.53 3.13 11.96
C ASP A 43 4.40 3.51 12.90
N LEU A 44 4.29 4.81 13.23
CA LEU A 44 3.23 5.34 14.09
C LEU A 44 1.93 5.57 13.31
N VAL A 45 2.03 6.05 12.06
CA VAL A 45 0.88 6.43 11.23
C VAL A 45 0.16 5.21 10.66
N LEU A 46 0.90 4.25 10.10
CA LEU A 46 0.24 3.19 9.33
C LEU A 46 -0.81 2.38 10.13
N PRO A 47 -0.57 2.01 11.41
CA PRO A 47 -1.57 1.27 12.19
C PRO A 47 -2.92 2.01 12.30
N VAL A 48 -2.87 3.34 12.39
CA VAL A 48 -4.03 4.21 12.42
C VAL A 48 -4.68 4.29 11.04
N TYR A 49 -3.87 4.47 9.99
CA TYR A 49 -4.35 4.57 8.61
C TYR A 49 -5.07 3.31 8.13
N ARG A 50 -4.65 2.12 8.59
CA ARG A 50 -5.26 0.84 8.24
C ARG A 50 -6.61 0.56 8.92
N THR A 51 -6.92 1.26 10.01
CA THR A 51 -8.08 0.92 10.85
C THR A 51 -9.20 1.93 10.63
N ASP A 52 -10.29 1.51 9.98
CA ASP A 52 -11.41 2.38 9.61
C ASP A 52 -11.95 3.20 10.80
N THR A 53 -12.11 2.58 11.97
CA THR A 53 -12.62 3.27 13.17
C THR A 53 -11.69 4.36 13.69
N LEU A 54 -10.37 4.17 13.56
CA LEU A 54 -9.40 5.20 13.92
C LEU A 54 -9.29 6.28 12.85
N ARG A 55 -9.52 5.92 11.58
CA ARG A 55 -9.55 6.86 10.46
C ARG A 55 -10.72 7.83 10.56
N GLU A 56 -11.92 7.35 10.89
CA GLU A 56 -13.08 8.20 11.14
C GLU A 56 -12.84 9.18 12.30
N LEU A 57 -12.23 8.69 13.38
CA LEU A 57 -11.83 9.54 14.50
C LEU A 57 -10.80 10.59 14.07
N ALA A 58 -9.76 10.17 13.36
CA ALA A 58 -8.70 11.03 12.87
C ALA A 58 -9.22 12.12 11.91
N ALA A 59 -10.24 11.83 11.09
CA ALA A 59 -10.82 12.81 10.18
C ALA A 59 -11.41 14.06 10.89
N THR A 60 -11.76 13.93 12.18
CA THR A 60 -12.24 15.05 13.00
C THR A 60 -11.10 15.92 13.56
N ALA A 61 -9.87 15.39 13.57
CA ALA A 61 -8.72 16.11 14.09
C ALA A 61 -8.30 17.25 13.16
N LYS A 62 -7.81 18.35 13.78
CA LYS A 62 -7.24 19.50 13.07
C LYS A 62 -5.73 19.39 12.91
N ARG A 63 -5.09 18.72 13.87
CA ARG A 63 -3.64 18.52 13.88
C ARG A 63 -3.30 17.08 14.23
N VAL A 64 -2.16 16.63 13.73
CA VAL A 64 -1.56 15.34 14.06
C VAL A 64 -0.17 15.59 14.64
N TRP A 65 0.14 14.93 15.74
CA TRP A 65 1.46 14.94 16.36
C TRP A 65 2.02 13.53 16.42
N ALA A 66 3.32 13.39 16.17
CA ALA A 66 4.04 12.12 16.28
C ALA A 66 5.23 12.26 17.23
N PHE A 67 5.27 11.39 18.25
CA PHE A 67 6.31 11.36 19.27
C PHE A 67 6.86 9.95 19.50
N VAL A 68 8.11 9.87 19.91
CA VAL A 68 8.74 8.65 20.39
C VAL A 68 9.43 8.91 21.72
N THR A 69 9.11 8.12 22.73
CA THR A 69 9.88 8.02 23.97
C THR A 69 10.95 6.94 23.81
N ARG A 70 12.22 7.35 23.90
CA ARG A 70 13.39 6.46 23.86
C ARG A 70 13.52 5.64 25.14
N ALA A 71 14.37 4.63 25.12
CA ALA A 71 14.62 3.75 26.26
C ALA A 71 15.24 4.47 27.48
N ASP A 72 15.88 5.61 27.26
CA ASP A 72 16.44 6.50 28.30
C ASP A 72 15.41 7.50 28.87
N GLY A 73 14.16 7.44 28.40
CA GLY A 73 13.08 8.35 28.79
C GLY A 73 13.02 9.66 28.00
N GLN A 74 13.96 9.92 27.07
CA GLN A 74 13.93 11.11 26.24
C GLN A 74 12.74 11.05 25.25
N VAL A 75 11.94 12.12 25.21
CA VAL A 75 10.86 12.29 24.23
C VAL A 75 11.38 13.05 23.02
N LEU A 76 11.18 12.47 21.83
CA LEU A 76 11.46 13.09 20.55
C LEU A 76 10.18 13.37 19.79
N SER A 77 10.08 14.58 19.23
CA SER A 77 9.07 14.86 18.20
C SER A 77 9.59 14.34 16.86
N LEU A 78 8.79 13.50 16.19
CA LEU A 78 9.08 13.03 14.83
C LEU A 78 8.49 13.96 13.77
N GLY A 79 7.50 14.76 14.14
CA GLY A 79 6.84 15.73 13.26
C GLY A 79 5.43 16.06 13.72
N SER A 80 4.84 17.05 13.04
CA SER A 80 3.44 17.40 13.18
C SER A 80 2.84 17.83 11.85
N TYR A 81 1.53 17.75 11.75
CA TYR A 81 0.76 18.26 10.62
C TYR A 81 -0.42 19.09 11.14
N ASP A 82 -0.63 20.28 10.60
CA ASP A 82 -1.82 21.10 10.86
C ASP A 82 -2.52 21.37 9.53
N ARG A 83 -3.81 21.01 9.45
CA ARG A 83 -4.64 21.23 8.24
C ARG A 83 -4.69 22.70 7.81
N ARG A 84 -4.53 23.63 8.76
CA ARG A 84 -4.52 25.08 8.52
C ARG A 84 -3.20 25.58 7.94
N ASP A 85 -2.11 24.84 8.18
CA ASP A 85 -0.74 25.22 7.78
C ASP A 85 -0.32 24.51 6.48
N SER A 86 -1.30 24.04 5.70
CA SER A 86 -1.13 23.31 4.44
C SER A 86 -0.33 24.10 3.37
N LEU A 87 -0.03 25.37 3.62
CA LEU A 87 0.71 26.27 2.74
C LEU A 87 2.20 26.45 3.09
N ARG A 88 2.70 25.93 4.21
CA ARG A 88 4.14 26.08 4.52
C ARG A 88 5.00 25.18 3.63
N PRO A 89 6.00 25.72 2.93
CA PRO A 89 6.96 24.90 2.19
C PRO A 89 7.79 24.08 3.19
N SER A 90 7.71 22.76 3.11
CA SER A 90 8.70 21.89 3.75
C SER A 90 9.85 21.68 2.77
N SER A 91 11.05 22.12 3.12
CA SER A 91 12.25 21.86 2.32
C SER A 91 12.82 20.48 2.67
N GLY A 92 12.94 19.61 1.67
CA GLY A 92 13.59 18.31 1.79
C GLY A 92 12.63 17.11 1.65
N VAL A 93 13.13 16.06 1.00
CA VAL A 93 12.37 14.83 0.68
C VAL A 93 11.83 14.15 1.95
N ASP A 94 12.63 14.06 3.01
CA ASP A 94 12.22 13.46 4.29
C ASP A 94 11.05 14.22 4.93
N ALA A 95 11.10 15.55 4.94
CA ALA A 95 10.04 16.38 5.50
C ALA A 95 8.73 16.27 4.70
N LEU A 96 8.82 16.23 3.37
CA LEU A 96 7.67 16.00 2.48
C LEU A 96 7.05 14.62 2.69
N GLN A 97 7.87 13.59 2.83
CA GLN A 97 7.41 12.22 3.10
C GLN A 97 6.70 12.11 4.45
N LYS A 98 7.31 12.62 5.53
CA LYS A 98 6.69 12.62 6.86
C LYS A 98 5.38 13.38 6.87
N ARG A 99 5.32 14.51 6.18
CA ARG A 99 4.10 15.29 6.00
C ARG A 99 3.03 14.50 5.25
N ALA A 100 3.39 13.81 4.17
CA ALA A 100 2.44 12.98 3.41
C ALA A 100 1.84 11.85 4.28
N TYR A 101 2.63 11.22 5.15
CA TYR A 101 2.12 10.23 6.09
C TYR A 101 1.19 10.85 7.14
N LEU A 102 1.60 11.94 7.79
CA LEU A 102 0.79 12.57 8.83
C LEU A 102 -0.52 13.15 8.27
N SER A 103 -0.49 13.77 7.09
CA SER A 103 -1.69 14.35 6.48
C SER A 103 -2.68 13.27 6.05
N ALA A 104 -2.21 12.07 5.70
CA ALA A 104 -3.09 10.96 5.29
C ALA A 104 -4.10 10.52 6.35
N LEU A 105 -3.87 10.84 7.64
CA LEU A 105 -4.81 10.54 8.71
C LEU A 105 -5.98 11.51 8.78
N VAL A 106 -5.81 12.74 8.29
CA VAL A 106 -6.79 13.83 8.46
C VAL A 106 -7.24 14.46 7.14
N GLU A 107 -6.62 14.04 6.03
CA GLU A 107 -6.95 14.47 4.67
C GLU A 107 -7.19 13.27 3.77
N ASP A 108 -8.33 13.29 3.09
CA ASP A 108 -8.63 12.37 2.01
C ASP A 108 -8.49 13.09 0.67
N PRO A 109 -7.36 12.92 -0.05
CA PRO A 109 -7.19 13.56 -1.33
C PRO A 109 -8.18 12.96 -2.31
N THR A 110 -8.89 13.80 -3.07
CA THR A 110 -9.78 13.31 -4.13
C THR A 110 -9.03 12.38 -5.08
N VAL A 111 -7.77 12.70 -5.40
CA VAL A 111 -6.87 11.91 -6.25
C VAL A 111 -5.55 11.67 -5.51
N LEU A 112 -5.15 10.40 -5.42
CA LEU A 112 -3.98 9.98 -4.64
C LEU A 112 -2.67 10.67 -5.08
N TYR A 113 -2.50 10.89 -6.38
CA TYR A 113 -1.36 11.58 -6.97
C TYR A 113 -1.07 12.92 -6.28
N ASN A 114 -2.09 13.69 -5.87
CA ASN A 114 -1.89 15.02 -5.28
C ASN A 114 -1.07 14.97 -3.98
N ARG A 115 -1.22 13.91 -3.18
CA ARG A 115 -0.41 13.70 -1.95
C ARG A 115 1.06 13.44 -2.28
N TRP A 116 1.31 12.83 -3.44
CA TRP A 116 2.60 12.29 -3.85
C TRP A 116 3.21 13.02 -5.05
N ALA A 117 2.64 14.16 -5.46
CA ALA A 117 3.07 14.89 -6.65
C ALA A 117 4.55 15.27 -6.54
N TRP A 118 5.02 15.68 -5.37
CA TRP A 118 6.43 15.98 -5.12
C TRP A 118 7.39 14.82 -5.41
N LEU A 119 6.91 13.57 -5.34
CA LEU A 119 7.68 12.36 -5.64
C LEU A 119 7.47 11.89 -7.09
N LEU A 120 6.25 12.05 -7.61
CA LEU A 120 5.82 11.44 -8.86
C LEU A 120 5.79 12.39 -10.06
N ASP A 121 5.92 13.70 -9.87
CA ASP A 121 5.66 14.69 -10.93
C ASP A 121 6.56 14.46 -12.16
N THR A 122 7.88 14.35 -11.97
CA THR A 122 8.81 14.05 -13.07
C THR A 122 8.43 12.78 -13.83
N THR A 123 8.10 11.70 -13.11
CA THR A 123 7.68 10.43 -13.71
C THR A 123 6.36 10.58 -14.46
N ARG A 124 5.41 11.34 -13.92
CA ARG A 124 4.14 11.64 -14.57
C ARG A 124 4.35 12.46 -15.84
N GLN A 125 5.21 13.48 -15.85
CA GLN A 125 5.49 14.25 -17.07
C GLN A 125 6.08 13.38 -18.18
N VAL A 126 6.97 12.45 -17.83
CA VAL A 126 7.50 11.46 -18.79
C VAL A 126 6.37 10.54 -19.28
N PHE A 127 5.50 10.05 -18.39
CA PHE A 127 4.35 9.26 -18.77
C PHE A 127 3.42 10.02 -19.72
N LEU A 128 3.06 11.28 -19.42
CA LEU A 128 2.18 12.11 -20.25
C LEU A 128 2.76 12.31 -21.65
N THR A 129 4.06 12.57 -21.75
CA THR A 129 4.76 12.70 -23.04
C THR A 129 4.66 11.41 -23.87
N ARG A 130 4.91 10.25 -23.24
CA ARG A 130 4.82 8.94 -23.90
C ARG A 130 3.39 8.57 -24.27
N ARG A 131 2.43 8.90 -23.40
CA ARG A 131 0.99 8.73 -23.60
C ARG A 131 0.54 9.46 -24.85
N ASP A 132 0.92 10.73 -24.98
CA ASP A 132 0.51 11.58 -26.09
C ASP A 132 1.15 11.10 -27.41
N ALA A 133 2.43 10.70 -27.37
CA ALA A 133 3.12 10.10 -28.52
C ALA A 133 2.47 8.78 -29.00
N LEU A 134 2.05 7.92 -28.07
CA LEU A 134 1.28 6.70 -28.37
C LEU A 134 -0.05 7.05 -29.03
N VAL A 135 -0.81 7.98 -28.46
CA VAL A 135 -2.12 8.40 -28.98
C VAL A 135 -2.00 8.98 -30.39
N ASP A 136 -1.00 9.83 -30.65
CA ASP A 136 -0.77 10.40 -31.96
C ASP A 136 -0.35 9.35 -32.99
N SER A 137 0.47 8.37 -32.58
CA SER A 137 0.83 7.22 -33.42
C SER A 137 -0.40 6.39 -33.79
N MET A 138 -1.33 6.19 -32.86
CA MET A 138 -2.59 5.51 -33.14
C MET A 138 -3.47 6.30 -34.11
N ARG A 139 -3.61 7.61 -33.91
CA ARG A 139 -4.40 8.49 -34.80
C ARG A 139 -3.89 8.44 -36.23
N LEU A 140 -2.56 8.45 -36.41
CA LEU A 140 -1.94 8.36 -37.73
C LEU A 140 -2.26 7.03 -38.44
N ARG A 141 -2.24 5.92 -37.70
CA ARG A 141 -2.47 4.57 -38.25
C ARG A 141 -3.95 4.20 -38.36
N MET A 142 -4.83 4.98 -37.74
CA MET A 142 -6.28 4.72 -37.69
C MET A 142 -7.08 5.92 -38.22
N PRO A 143 -6.86 6.41 -39.45
CA PRO A 143 -7.47 7.66 -39.95
C PRO A 143 -9.01 7.64 -40.03
N ASN A 144 -9.61 6.44 -40.00
CA ASN A 144 -11.07 6.25 -40.00
C ASN A 144 -11.69 6.16 -38.59
N TYR A 145 -10.87 6.29 -37.56
CA TYR A 145 -11.27 6.26 -36.16
C TYR A 145 -10.88 7.55 -35.47
N GLU A 146 -11.67 7.90 -34.46
CA GLU A 146 -11.31 8.92 -33.51
C GLU A 146 -10.76 8.27 -32.25
N VAL A 147 -9.54 8.66 -31.86
CA VAL A 147 -8.86 8.14 -30.66
C VAL A 147 -8.77 9.25 -29.61
N ARG A 148 -9.34 8.98 -28.43
CA ARG A 148 -9.38 9.93 -27.31
C ARG A 148 -8.87 9.26 -26.03
N VAL A 149 -8.16 10.02 -25.20
CA VAL A 149 -7.97 9.64 -23.79
C VAL A 149 -9.31 9.85 -23.09
N ILE A 150 -9.90 8.79 -22.54
CA ILE A 150 -11.21 8.84 -21.85
C ILE A 150 -11.08 8.77 -20.33
N SER A 151 -9.88 8.47 -19.83
CA SER A 151 -9.58 8.30 -18.40
C SER A 151 -8.08 8.51 -18.21
N ASP A 152 -7.70 9.43 -17.31
CA ASP A 152 -6.32 9.67 -16.87
C ASP A 152 -6.28 9.55 -15.34
N LEU A 153 -6.43 10.68 -14.62
CA LEU A 153 -6.54 10.65 -13.16
C LEU A 153 -7.88 10.07 -12.70
N ARG A 154 -7.83 9.17 -11.72
CA ARG A 154 -9.00 8.55 -11.10
C ARG A 154 -9.06 8.89 -9.62
N SER A 155 -10.25 9.27 -9.15
CA SER A 155 -10.47 9.53 -7.73
C SER A 155 -10.53 8.25 -6.90
N ALA A 156 -10.26 8.35 -5.60
CA ALA A 156 -10.42 7.24 -4.67
C ALA A 156 -11.87 6.73 -4.63
N GLU A 157 -12.85 7.63 -4.63
CA GLU A 157 -14.27 7.26 -4.68
C GLU A 157 -14.62 6.48 -5.95
N LEU A 158 -14.15 6.93 -7.12
CA LEU A 158 -14.39 6.21 -8.37
C LEU A 158 -13.70 4.84 -8.37
N GLN A 159 -12.46 4.75 -7.86
CA GLN A 159 -11.77 3.47 -7.75
C GLN A 159 -12.51 2.49 -6.84
N ASN A 160 -12.97 2.93 -5.67
CA ASN A 160 -13.75 2.10 -4.75
C ASN A 160 -15.06 1.61 -5.39
N ARG A 161 -15.76 2.46 -6.14
CA ARG A 161 -16.95 2.06 -6.90
C ARG A 161 -16.65 1.03 -8.00
N LEU A 162 -15.53 1.18 -8.71
CA LEU A 162 -15.12 0.20 -9.73
C LEU A 162 -14.74 -1.14 -9.11
N LEU A 163 -14.00 -1.12 -8.00
CA LEU A 163 -13.63 -2.30 -7.23
C LEU A 163 -14.88 -3.05 -6.73
N GLY A 164 -15.84 -2.33 -6.12
CA GLY A 164 -17.08 -2.91 -5.62
C GLY A 164 -17.99 -3.49 -6.72
N ARG A 165 -17.80 -3.07 -7.98
CA ARG A 165 -18.51 -3.61 -9.16
C ARG A 165 -17.73 -4.68 -9.91
N GLY A 166 -16.55 -5.08 -9.42
CA GLY A 166 -15.67 -6.02 -10.13
C GLY A 166 -15.09 -5.47 -11.45
N ARG A 167 -15.16 -4.14 -11.67
CA ARG A 167 -14.58 -3.45 -12.82
C ARG A 167 -13.14 -2.97 -12.57
N SER A 168 -12.61 -3.29 -11.40
CA SER A 168 -11.19 -3.22 -11.09
C SER A 168 -10.84 -4.37 -10.15
N MET A 169 -9.58 -4.79 -10.16
CA MET A 169 -9.08 -5.89 -9.34
C MET A 169 -8.08 -5.45 -8.27
N ALA A 170 -7.68 -4.18 -8.29
CA ALA A 170 -6.70 -3.61 -7.38
C ALA A 170 -7.34 -2.45 -6.58
N PRO A 171 -7.21 -2.42 -5.25
CA PRO A 171 -7.69 -1.28 -4.45
C PRO A 171 -6.93 0.02 -4.77
N VAL A 172 -5.64 -0.09 -5.08
CA VAL A 172 -4.81 1.02 -5.57
C VAL A 172 -4.54 0.84 -7.06
N SER A 173 -4.93 1.82 -7.87
CA SER A 173 -4.75 1.82 -9.32
C SER A 173 -3.72 2.86 -9.76
N PHE A 174 -2.96 2.57 -10.83
CA PHE A 174 -2.06 3.55 -11.43
C PHE A 174 -2.77 4.80 -11.98
N HIS A 175 -4.08 4.76 -12.24
CA HIS A 175 -4.84 5.98 -12.52
C HIS A 175 -4.90 6.93 -11.32
N GLN A 176 -4.97 6.41 -10.09
CA GLN A 176 -4.96 7.26 -8.90
C GLN A 176 -3.59 7.90 -8.70
N LEU A 177 -2.52 7.22 -9.15
CA LEU A 177 -1.14 7.68 -9.10
C LEU A 177 -0.74 8.54 -10.32
N GLY A 178 -1.62 8.69 -11.31
CA GLY A 178 -1.37 9.47 -12.51
C GLY A 178 -0.37 8.85 -13.48
N LEU A 179 -0.25 7.52 -13.49
CA LEU A 179 0.70 6.76 -14.29
C LEU A 179 0.03 5.74 -15.21
N ALA A 180 -1.26 5.92 -15.47
CA ALA A 180 -2.03 5.12 -16.42
C ALA A 180 -3.13 5.94 -17.10
N ALA A 181 -3.57 5.48 -18.26
CA ALA A 181 -4.65 6.08 -19.01
C ALA A 181 -5.44 5.01 -19.78
N ASP A 182 -6.71 5.32 -20.04
CA ASP A 182 -7.57 4.49 -20.89
C ASP A 182 -7.91 5.26 -22.17
N LEU A 183 -7.88 4.57 -23.31
CA LEU A 183 -8.33 5.12 -24.59
C LEU A 183 -9.76 4.73 -24.91
N GLY A 184 -10.48 5.65 -25.53
CA GLY A 184 -11.70 5.35 -26.27
C GLY A 184 -11.41 5.45 -27.75
N ILE A 185 -11.70 4.38 -28.47
CA ILE A 185 -11.66 4.35 -29.94
C ILE A 185 -13.09 4.48 -30.43
N PHE A 186 -13.36 5.48 -31.28
CA PHE A 186 -14.68 5.78 -31.79
C PHE A 186 -14.72 5.66 -33.31
N ARG A 187 -15.80 5.11 -33.85
CA ARG A 187 -16.07 5.10 -35.29
C ARG A 187 -17.43 5.71 -35.55
N ARG A 188 -17.48 6.77 -36.36
CA ARG A 188 -18.71 7.55 -36.62
C ARG A 188 -19.41 7.98 -35.31
N GLY A 189 -18.63 8.47 -34.35
CA GLY A 189 -19.11 8.95 -33.04
C GLY A 189 -19.52 7.87 -32.03
N ARG A 190 -19.39 6.57 -32.36
CA ARG A 190 -19.73 5.46 -31.45
C ARG A 190 -18.49 4.78 -30.92
N LEU A 191 -18.46 4.54 -29.61
CA LEU A 191 -17.39 3.77 -28.97
C LEU A 191 -17.34 2.37 -29.55
N VAL A 192 -16.15 1.98 -29.99
CA VAL A 192 -15.87 0.67 -30.54
C VAL A 192 -15.73 -0.33 -29.39
N ARG A 193 -16.48 -1.43 -29.47
CA ARG A 193 -16.59 -2.42 -28.39
C ARG A 193 -15.76 -3.69 -28.61
N ASN A 194 -15.33 -3.98 -29.83
CA ASN A 194 -14.42 -5.09 -30.09
C ASN A 194 -12.98 -4.71 -29.71
N THR A 195 -12.19 -5.71 -29.34
CA THR A 195 -10.81 -5.52 -28.86
C THR A 195 -9.83 -5.24 -29.99
N GLY A 196 -10.08 -5.73 -31.21
CA GLY A 196 -9.16 -5.62 -32.34
C GLY A 196 -8.54 -4.22 -32.56
N PRO A 197 -9.32 -3.14 -32.54
CA PRO A 197 -8.77 -1.78 -32.66
C PRO A 197 -7.81 -1.38 -31.53
N TYR A 198 -7.95 -1.96 -30.35
CA TYR A 198 -7.06 -1.76 -29.21
C TYR A 198 -5.77 -2.58 -29.31
N ASP A 199 -5.71 -3.61 -30.15
CA ASP A 199 -4.48 -4.42 -30.33
C ASP A 199 -3.31 -3.57 -30.85
N LEU A 200 -3.61 -2.46 -31.53
CA LEU A 200 -2.60 -1.49 -31.95
C LEU A 200 -1.88 -0.84 -30.76
N ILE A 201 -2.50 -0.76 -29.58
CA ILE A 201 -1.82 -0.33 -28.35
C ILE A 201 -0.75 -1.36 -27.99
N GLY A 202 -1.03 -2.66 -28.11
CA GLY A 202 -0.06 -3.72 -27.84
C GLY A 202 1.18 -3.65 -28.74
N GLU A 203 1.00 -3.24 -30.00
CA GLU A 203 2.10 -3.02 -30.93
C GLU A 203 2.91 -1.75 -30.59
N LEU A 204 2.22 -0.64 -30.30
CA LEU A 204 2.84 0.68 -30.18
C LEU A 204 3.35 1.01 -28.77
N ALA A 205 2.70 0.53 -27.71
CA ALA A 205 3.07 0.86 -26.33
C ALA A 205 4.54 0.51 -25.99
N PRO A 206 5.09 -0.66 -26.40
CA PRO A 206 6.50 -0.98 -26.15
C PRO A 206 7.49 0.03 -26.76
N HIS A 207 7.18 0.59 -27.94
CA HIS A 207 8.03 1.61 -28.59
C HIS A 207 8.17 2.88 -27.75
N TRP A 208 7.13 3.18 -26.95
CA TRP A 208 7.11 4.32 -26.04
C TRP A 208 7.44 3.93 -24.60
N ASN A 209 7.93 2.70 -24.35
CA ASN A 209 8.20 2.17 -23.02
C ASN A 209 6.96 2.27 -22.09
N LEU A 210 5.83 1.83 -22.60
CA LEU A 210 4.55 1.70 -21.90
C LEU A 210 4.10 0.24 -21.93
N TYR A 211 3.27 -0.13 -20.97
CA TYR A 211 2.70 -1.47 -20.83
C TYR A 211 1.22 -1.44 -21.14
N TRP A 212 0.76 -2.37 -21.97
CA TRP A 212 -0.63 -2.47 -22.39
C TRP A 212 -1.42 -3.44 -21.53
N GLY A 213 -2.59 -3.02 -21.05
CA GLY A 213 -3.50 -3.83 -20.23
C GLY A 213 -4.14 -5.01 -20.96
N GLY A 214 -4.13 -5.02 -22.29
CA GLY A 214 -4.52 -6.19 -23.08
C GLY A 214 -3.62 -7.42 -22.89
N ASN A 215 -2.39 -7.22 -22.41
CA ASN A 215 -1.44 -8.30 -22.13
C ASN A 215 -1.52 -8.83 -20.68
N PHE A 216 -2.41 -8.30 -19.85
CA PHE A 216 -2.56 -8.77 -18.47
C PHE A 216 -3.24 -10.14 -18.42
N VAL A 217 -2.70 -11.07 -17.62
CA VAL A 217 -3.23 -12.44 -17.55
C VAL A 217 -4.54 -12.50 -16.75
N GLY A 218 -4.54 -11.98 -15.52
CA GLY A 218 -5.69 -12.11 -14.60
C GLY A 218 -6.77 -11.04 -14.75
N PHE A 219 -6.53 -9.98 -15.53
CA PHE A 219 -7.45 -8.87 -15.75
C PHE A 219 -7.13 -8.15 -17.06
N ILE A 220 -7.56 -8.74 -18.18
CA ILE A 220 -7.36 -8.17 -19.53
C ILE A 220 -8.17 -6.87 -19.64
N ASP A 221 -7.48 -5.75 -19.88
CA ASP A 221 -8.08 -4.41 -20.01
C ASP A 221 -7.58 -3.72 -21.29
N PRO A 222 -8.19 -3.99 -22.46
CA PRO A 222 -7.68 -3.51 -23.74
C PRO A 222 -7.60 -1.97 -23.90
N PRO A 223 -8.53 -1.16 -23.35
CA PRO A 223 -8.40 0.29 -23.34
C PRO A 223 -7.19 0.83 -22.58
N HIS A 224 -6.66 0.06 -21.63
CA HIS A 224 -5.75 0.51 -20.60
C HIS A 224 -4.28 0.42 -21.01
N PHE A 225 -3.48 1.40 -20.61
CA PHE A 225 -2.03 1.32 -20.64
C PHE A 225 -1.41 2.13 -19.50
N GLN A 226 -0.21 1.73 -19.09
CA GLN A 226 0.43 2.23 -17.88
C GLN A 226 1.96 2.33 -18.01
N TYR A 227 2.56 3.17 -17.17
CA TYR A 227 3.99 3.45 -17.21
C TYR A 227 4.85 2.34 -16.60
N HIS A 228 4.38 1.70 -15.53
CA HIS A 228 5.10 0.59 -14.88
C HIS A 228 4.44 -0.74 -15.22
N TYR A 229 5.24 -1.81 -15.27
CA TYR A 229 4.73 -3.14 -15.58
C TYR A 229 3.68 -3.61 -14.56
N ASN A 230 3.99 -3.50 -13.27
CA ASN A 230 3.09 -3.84 -12.17
C ASN A 230 3.44 -3.06 -10.89
N ALA A 231 2.61 -3.22 -9.86
CA ALA A 231 2.79 -2.54 -8.58
C ALA A 231 4.11 -2.92 -7.86
N ALA A 232 4.59 -4.15 -8.04
CA ALA A 232 5.85 -4.60 -7.45
C ALA A 232 7.04 -3.81 -8.01
N ALA A 233 7.14 -3.71 -9.34
CA ALA A 233 8.19 -2.93 -10.01
C ALA A 233 8.11 -1.44 -9.63
N PHE A 234 6.90 -0.89 -9.57
CA PHE A 234 6.66 0.48 -9.14
C PHE A 234 7.18 0.74 -7.71
N LEU A 235 6.82 -0.14 -6.78
CA LEU A 235 7.21 0.03 -5.38
C LEU A 235 8.70 -0.13 -5.14
N ARG A 236 9.42 -0.94 -5.94
CA ARG A 236 10.89 -0.98 -5.91
C ARG A 236 11.51 0.36 -6.30
N GLN A 237 10.89 1.11 -7.21
CA GLN A 237 11.36 2.45 -7.59
C GLN A 237 10.92 3.54 -6.60
N PHE A 238 9.72 3.42 -6.04
CA PHE A 238 9.14 4.42 -5.12
C PHE A 238 8.75 3.76 -3.79
N PRO A 239 9.72 3.36 -2.95
CA PRO A 239 9.44 2.59 -1.73
C PRO A 239 8.53 3.33 -0.73
N ALA A 240 8.57 4.67 -0.69
CA ALA A 240 7.70 5.47 0.17
C ALA A 240 6.20 5.23 -0.12
N LEU A 241 5.85 4.89 -1.37
CA LEU A 241 4.46 4.65 -1.77
C LEU A 241 3.89 3.33 -1.29
N ARG A 242 4.70 2.44 -0.69
CA ARG A 242 4.19 1.23 -0.02
C ARG A 242 3.10 1.57 1.01
N PHE A 243 3.16 2.77 1.58
CA PHE A 243 2.16 3.32 2.50
C PHE A 243 0.73 3.24 1.98
N GLU A 244 0.52 3.37 0.67
CA GLU A 244 -0.81 3.32 0.06
C GLU A 244 -1.27 1.89 -0.26
N PHE A 245 -0.34 0.96 -0.43
CA PHE A 245 -0.64 -0.42 -0.79
C PHE A 245 -0.80 -1.31 0.44
N GLU A 246 0.01 -1.09 1.46
CA GLU A 246 0.05 -1.89 2.68
C GLU A 246 -1.29 -2.02 3.44
N PRO A 247 -2.18 -1.01 3.49
CA PRO A 247 -3.51 -1.17 4.08
C PRO A 247 -4.36 -2.25 3.43
N PHE A 248 -4.05 -2.60 2.17
CA PHE A 248 -4.75 -3.63 1.42
C PHE A 248 -4.03 -4.97 1.41
N TYR A 249 -3.02 -5.17 2.27
CA TYR A 249 -2.25 -6.43 2.35
C TYR A 249 -3.15 -7.66 2.45
N GLU A 250 -4.10 -7.68 3.39
CA GLU A 250 -5.04 -8.80 3.58
C GLU A 250 -5.98 -8.99 2.38
N TYR A 251 -6.32 -7.92 1.66
CA TYR A 251 -7.07 -8.02 0.41
C TYR A 251 -6.27 -8.78 -0.65
N TYR A 252 -4.99 -8.41 -0.84
CA TYR A 252 -4.11 -9.06 -1.81
C TYR A 252 -3.87 -10.54 -1.45
N LEU A 253 -3.59 -10.82 -0.18
CA LEU A 253 -3.35 -12.16 0.32
C LEU A 253 -4.57 -13.07 0.12
N ARG A 254 -5.76 -12.59 0.51
CA ARG A 254 -7.01 -13.32 0.31
C ARG A 254 -7.26 -13.61 -1.18
N ARG A 255 -7.03 -12.63 -2.05
CA ARG A 255 -7.21 -12.79 -3.49
C ARG A 255 -6.29 -13.87 -4.06
N VAL A 256 -5.01 -13.87 -3.68
CA VAL A 256 -4.05 -14.89 -4.12
C VAL A 256 -4.51 -16.28 -3.68
N ARG A 257 -4.86 -16.45 -2.39
CA ARG A 257 -5.36 -17.72 -1.85
C ARG A 257 -6.61 -18.22 -2.59
N GLN A 258 -7.59 -17.35 -2.80
CA GLN A 258 -8.83 -17.69 -3.54
C GLN A 258 -8.55 -18.14 -4.97
N LYS A 259 -7.58 -17.51 -5.65
CA LYS A 259 -7.23 -17.87 -7.03
C LYS A 259 -6.45 -19.17 -7.11
N ILE A 260 -5.55 -19.43 -6.15
CA ILE A 260 -4.86 -20.72 -6.02
C ILE A 260 -5.88 -21.84 -5.76
N GLU A 261 -6.80 -21.66 -4.80
CA GLU A 261 -7.86 -22.63 -4.49
C GLU A 261 -8.75 -22.92 -5.71
N ALA A 262 -8.98 -21.92 -6.56
CA ALA A 262 -9.73 -22.07 -7.81
C ALA A 262 -8.90 -22.64 -8.99
N GLY A 263 -7.64 -23.04 -8.78
CA GLY A 263 -6.76 -23.55 -9.84
C GLY A 263 -6.32 -22.50 -10.86
N LYS A 264 -6.33 -21.21 -10.49
CA LYS A 264 -6.03 -20.04 -11.34
C LYS A 264 -4.87 -19.21 -10.79
N GLU A 265 -3.83 -19.86 -10.29
CA GLU A 265 -2.67 -19.18 -9.70
C GLU A 265 -1.97 -18.22 -10.68
N THR A 266 -1.90 -18.59 -11.96
CA THR A 266 -1.29 -17.75 -13.01
C THR A 266 -1.97 -16.39 -13.19
N ASP A 267 -3.24 -16.26 -12.78
CA ASP A 267 -3.99 -14.99 -12.84
C ASP A 267 -3.51 -13.97 -11.79
N VAL A 268 -2.69 -14.38 -10.81
CA VAL A 268 -2.32 -13.56 -9.65
C VAL A 268 -0.82 -13.44 -9.43
N GLU A 269 0.01 -13.78 -10.43
CA GLU A 269 1.47 -13.64 -10.32
C GLU A 269 1.92 -12.20 -10.00
N ASP A 270 1.30 -11.19 -10.61
CA ASP A 270 1.59 -9.78 -10.27
C ASP A 270 1.20 -9.43 -8.83
N THR A 271 0.13 -10.05 -8.30
CA THR A 271 -0.29 -9.84 -6.90
C THR A 271 0.66 -10.56 -5.94
N LYS A 272 1.15 -11.76 -6.29
CA LYS A 272 2.20 -12.47 -5.54
C LYS A 272 3.49 -11.64 -5.51
N ALA A 273 3.91 -11.08 -6.64
CA ALA A 273 5.09 -10.22 -6.72
C ALA A 273 4.94 -8.96 -5.84
N LEU A 274 3.75 -8.35 -5.81
CA LEU A 274 3.47 -7.23 -4.91
C LEU A 274 3.62 -7.63 -3.45
N LEU A 275 3.02 -8.75 -3.04
CA LEU A 275 3.13 -9.25 -1.67
C LEU A 275 4.58 -9.53 -1.28
N VAL A 276 5.38 -10.13 -2.16
CA VAL A 276 6.82 -10.34 -1.90
C VAL A 276 7.54 -9.03 -1.62
N VAL A 277 7.33 -7.99 -2.45
CA VAL A 277 7.95 -6.67 -2.23
C VAL A 277 7.48 -6.01 -0.94
N LEU A 278 6.18 -6.11 -0.61
CA LEU A 278 5.66 -5.62 0.67
C LEU A 278 6.27 -6.36 1.86
N ASN A 279 6.52 -7.67 1.72
CA ASN A 279 7.14 -8.48 2.75
C ASN A 279 8.61 -8.10 2.94
N GLU A 280 9.38 -7.96 1.85
CA GLU A 280 10.77 -7.47 1.87
C GLU A 280 10.88 -6.13 2.60
N PHE A 281 9.95 -5.22 2.35
CA PHE A 281 9.89 -3.92 3.01
C PHE A 281 9.57 -3.98 4.49
N ARG A 282 8.91 -5.05 4.94
CA ARG A 282 8.46 -5.18 6.31
C ARG A 282 9.36 -6.05 7.16
N THR A 283 10.11 -6.97 6.58
CA THR A 283 11.07 -7.81 7.32
C THR A 283 11.94 -6.93 8.22
N GLN A 284 12.00 -7.26 9.51
CA GLN A 284 12.74 -6.50 10.53
C GLN A 284 12.18 -5.11 10.90
N MET A 285 11.05 -4.68 10.33
CA MET A 285 10.41 -3.42 10.71
C MET A 285 9.48 -3.57 11.92
N PRO A 286 9.21 -2.47 12.65
CA PRO A 286 8.24 -2.45 13.73
C PRO A 286 6.83 -2.84 13.25
N CYS A 287 6.10 -3.54 14.13
CA CYS A 287 4.72 -3.96 13.89
C CYS A 287 3.84 -3.74 15.12
N PRO A 288 2.63 -3.17 14.99
CA PRO A 288 1.61 -3.27 16.02
C PRO A 288 1.09 -4.73 16.07
N CYS A 289 1.17 -5.37 17.22
CA CYS A 289 0.60 -6.69 17.42
C CYS A 289 -0.93 -6.62 17.51
N LEU A 290 -1.64 -7.67 17.07
CA LEU A 290 -3.10 -7.81 17.21
C LEU A 290 -3.55 -7.87 18.68
N VAL A 291 -2.62 -8.14 19.61
CA VAL A 291 -2.89 -8.11 21.04
C VAL A 291 -2.88 -6.65 21.49
N ARG A 292 -4.06 -6.12 21.83
CA ARG A 292 -4.18 -4.84 22.55
C ARG A 292 -3.26 -4.92 23.76
N ALA A 293 -2.38 -3.92 23.92
CA ALA A 293 -1.67 -3.80 25.17
C ALA A 293 -2.71 -3.64 26.28
N ALA A 294 -2.48 -4.23 27.45
CA ALA A 294 -3.27 -3.85 28.61
C ALA A 294 -3.27 -2.32 28.68
N ALA A 295 -4.42 -1.71 28.96
CA ALA A 295 -4.54 -0.28 29.19
C ALA A 295 -3.83 0.09 30.49
N GLN A 296 -2.52 -0.15 30.55
CA GLN A 296 -1.67 0.48 31.50
C GLN A 296 -1.50 1.88 30.95
N ALA A 297 -1.94 2.87 31.72
CA ALA A 297 -1.48 4.23 31.56
C ALA A 297 0.05 4.17 31.59
N GLY A 298 0.66 4.01 30.41
CA GLY A 298 2.09 4.14 30.24
C GLY A 298 2.48 5.53 30.74
N PRO A 299 3.70 5.68 31.28
CA PRO A 299 4.13 6.90 31.95
C PRO A 299 3.75 8.08 31.08
N ASN A 300 3.07 9.08 31.68
CA ASN A 300 2.65 10.34 31.07
C ASN A 300 3.54 10.60 29.85
N VAL A 301 3.03 10.36 28.63
CA VAL A 301 3.75 10.82 27.44
C VAL A 301 3.90 12.31 27.74
N TYR A 302 5.13 12.74 28.00
CA TYR A 302 5.38 14.10 28.43
C TYR A 302 5.22 14.94 27.17
N LEU A 303 3.96 15.22 26.87
CA LEU A 303 3.56 16.07 25.78
C LEU A 303 4.06 17.46 26.15
N PRO A 304 4.73 18.19 25.25
CA PRO A 304 5.17 19.55 25.52
C PRO A 304 3.97 20.35 26.06
N SER A 305 4.04 20.69 27.36
CA SER A 305 2.92 21.25 28.10
C SER A 305 2.47 22.56 27.45
N GLY A 306 1.17 22.65 27.12
CA GLY A 306 0.53 23.88 26.64
C GLY A 306 0.08 23.93 25.18
N THR A 307 0.30 22.90 24.35
CA THR A 307 0.03 23.00 22.89
C THR A 307 -1.04 22.05 22.35
N ILE A 308 -1.37 20.99 23.08
CA ILE A 308 -2.30 19.94 22.63
C ILE A 308 -3.72 20.24 23.14
N THR A 309 -4.68 20.15 22.22
CA THR A 309 -6.10 20.42 22.43
C THR A 309 -6.91 19.16 22.17
N GLU A 310 -8.19 19.16 22.54
CA GLU A 310 -9.13 18.05 22.28
C GLU A 310 -9.29 17.70 20.79
N GLN A 311 -8.86 18.59 19.89
CA GLN A 311 -8.94 18.42 18.44
C GLN A 311 -7.65 17.89 17.81
N ASP A 312 -6.67 17.49 18.62
CA ASP A 312 -5.38 17.00 18.15
C ASP A 312 -5.29 15.49 18.27
N LEU A 313 -4.91 14.82 17.18
CA LEU A 313 -4.54 13.42 17.19
C LEU A 313 -3.07 13.29 17.57
N VAL A 314 -2.77 12.46 18.56
CA VAL A 314 -1.39 12.24 19.04
C VAL A 314 -1.03 10.77 18.88
N LEU A 315 0.04 10.51 18.15
CA LEU A 315 0.65 9.20 17.98
C LEU A 315 1.92 9.14 18.81
N ALA A 316 2.00 8.20 19.74
CA ALA A 316 3.11 8.09 20.68
C ALA A 316 3.66 6.66 20.72
N GLY A 317 4.90 6.49 20.25
CA GLY A 317 5.67 5.27 20.43
C GLY A 317 6.47 5.31 21.73
N ASN A 318 6.61 4.19 22.43
CA ASN A 318 7.48 4.04 23.60
C ASN A 318 8.35 2.80 23.45
N LEU A 319 9.67 3.01 23.33
CA LEU A 319 10.66 1.94 23.14
C LEU A 319 11.00 1.18 24.43
N GLN A 320 10.75 1.76 25.61
CA GLN A 320 10.95 1.07 26.87
C GLN A 320 9.81 0.06 27.12
N THR A 321 8.57 0.51 26.98
CA THR A 321 7.37 -0.33 27.19
C THR A 321 7.00 -1.14 25.95
N GLN A 322 7.62 -0.87 24.80
CA GLN A 322 7.32 -1.51 23.51
C GLN A 322 5.84 -1.35 23.15
N THR A 323 5.37 -0.10 23.14
CA THR A 323 3.96 0.22 22.84
C THR A 323 3.81 1.37 21.85
N LEU A 324 2.76 1.31 21.04
CA LEU A 324 2.25 2.43 20.24
C LEU A 324 0.88 2.84 20.80
N SER A 325 0.73 4.10 21.18
CA SER A 325 -0.52 4.67 21.71
C SER A 325 -1.06 5.77 20.81
N VAL A 326 -2.37 5.82 20.68
CA VAL A 326 -3.12 6.83 19.92
C VAL A 326 -4.03 7.58 20.87
N TRP A 327 -3.95 8.90 20.87
CA TRP A 327 -4.73 9.79 21.72
C TRP A 327 -5.49 10.81 20.88
N LEU A 328 -6.66 11.23 21.37
CA LEU A 328 -7.37 12.41 20.89
C LEU A 328 -7.42 13.44 22.03
N GLY A 329 -6.67 14.53 21.88
CA GLY A 329 -6.30 15.40 22.98
C GLY A 329 -5.62 14.62 24.11
N ASN A 330 -6.23 14.64 25.29
CA ASN A 330 -5.73 13.93 26.48
C ASN A 330 -6.40 12.56 26.69
N ASN A 331 -7.26 12.12 25.77
CA ASN A 331 -7.98 10.85 25.89
C ASN A 331 -7.25 9.74 25.14
N LEU A 332 -6.82 8.70 25.86
CA LEU A 332 -6.23 7.50 25.24
C LEU A 332 -7.32 6.73 24.49
N ILE A 333 -7.13 6.54 23.20
CA ILE A 333 -8.07 5.82 22.34
C ILE A 333 -7.71 4.35 22.28
N ILE A 334 -6.44 4.06 21.98
CA ILE A 334 -5.95 2.69 21.84
C ILE A 334 -4.44 2.60 22.09
N SER A 335 -4.00 1.44 22.57
CA SER A 335 -2.58 1.11 22.69
C SER A 335 -2.30 -0.31 22.20
N TYR A 336 -1.26 -0.46 21.39
CA TYR A 336 -0.79 -1.71 20.81
C TYR A 336 0.56 -2.08 21.40
N ARG A 337 0.79 -3.38 21.63
CA ARG A 337 2.16 -3.88 21.83
C ARG A 337 2.92 -3.81 20.50
N LEU A 338 4.20 -3.49 20.57
CA LEU A 338 5.13 -3.48 19.44
C LEU A 338 5.95 -4.77 19.39
N GLY A 339 6.25 -5.21 18.17
CA GLY A 339 7.17 -6.29 17.86
C GLY A 339 7.90 -6.04 16.54
N ILE A 340 8.55 -7.07 16.01
CA ILE A 340 9.21 -7.04 14.70
C ILE A 340 8.53 -8.02 13.74
N TRP A 341 8.32 -7.63 12.47
CA TRP A 341 7.90 -8.56 11.43
C TRP A 341 9.00 -9.59 11.09
N HIS A 342 8.62 -10.86 11.05
CA HIS A 342 9.46 -11.98 10.60
C HIS A 342 9.34 -12.29 9.12
#